data_AF-A0A5P0J910-F1
#
_entry.id   AF-A0A5P0J910-F1
#
_cell.length_a   1.000
_cell.length_b   1.000
_cell.length_c   1.000
_cell.angle_alpha   90.00
_cell.angle_beta   90.00
_cell.angle_gamma   90.00
#
_symmetry.space_group_name_H-M   'P 1'
#
loop_
_entity.id
_entity.type
_entity.pdbx_description
1 polymer ?
#
loop_
_entity_poly.entity_id
_entity_poly.type
_entity_poly.pdbx_seq_one_letter_code
_entity_poly.pdbx_strand_id
1 'polypeptide(L)'
;MTQVAKKILVTCALPYANGSIHLGHMLEHIQADVWVRYQRMRGHEVNFICADDAHGTPIMLKAQQLGITPEQMIGEMSQEHQTDFAGFNISYDNYHSTHSEENRQLSELIYTRLKENGFIKNRTISQLYDPEKGMFLPDRFVKGTCPKCKAPDQYGDNCEVCGATYSPTELIEPKSVVSGATPVMRDSEHFFFDLPSFSEMLQAWTRSGALQEQVANKMQEWFESGLQQWDISRDAPYFGFEIPNAPGKYFYVWLDAPIGYMGSFKNLCDKRGDTTSFDEYWKKDSTAELYHFIGKDIVYF
;
A
#
# COMPACT_ATOMS: atom_id res chain seq x y z
N MET A 1 -36.97 12.23 -17.93
CA MET A 1 -35.65 11.96 -18.52
C MET A 1 -35.21 10.61 -17.97
N THR A 2 -35.00 9.62 -18.82
CA THR A 2 -34.39 8.34 -18.43
C THR A 2 -32.95 8.63 -18.01
N GLN A 3 -32.67 8.53 -16.71
CA GLN A 3 -31.32 8.69 -16.19
C GLN A 3 -30.48 7.56 -16.78
N VAL A 4 -29.45 7.89 -17.56
CA VAL A 4 -28.51 6.88 -18.09
C VAL A 4 -27.84 6.21 -16.88
N ALA A 5 -27.89 4.89 -16.82
CA ALA A 5 -27.26 4.13 -15.73
C ALA A 5 -25.74 4.28 -15.83
N LYS A 6 -25.12 4.79 -14.77
CA LYS A 6 -23.67 4.91 -14.65
C LYS A 6 -23.04 3.56 -14.33
N LYS A 7 -21.79 3.38 -14.74
CA LYS A 7 -20.87 2.34 -14.27
C LYS A 7 -19.93 2.94 -13.24
N ILE A 8 -19.93 2.41 -12.02
CA ILE A 8 -19.22 2.99 -10.88
C ILE A 8 -18.42 1.89 -10.18
N LEU A 9 -17.11 2.10 -10.02
CA LEU A 9 -16.25 1.28 -9.18
C LEU A 9 -15.90 2.09 -7.94
N VAL A 10 -16.18 1.52 -6.76
CA VAL A 10 -15.89 2.13 -5.46
C VAL A 10 -14.94 1.25 -4.71
N THR A 11 -13.95 1.84 -4.03
CA THR A 11 -13.09 1.12 -3.08
C THR A 11 -13.04 1.81 -1.73
N CYS A 12 -12.71 1.03 -0.70
CA CYS A 12 -12.10 1.54 0.54
C CYS A 12 -10.60 1.31 0.50
N ALA A 13 -9.84 1.86 1.45
CA ALA A 13 -8.47 1.45 1.70
C ALA A 13 -8.40 -0.03 2.06
N LEU A 14 -7.30 -0.68 1.70
CA LEU A 14 -7.09 -2.11 1.95
C LEU A 14 -6.61 -2.31 3.41
N PRO A 15 -7.37 -3.00 4.28
CA PRO A 15 -6.95 -3.21 5.66
C PRO A 15 -5.68 -4.05 5.76
N TYR A 16 -4.75 -3.66 6.63
CA TYR A 16 -3.47 -4.33 6.76
C TYR A 16 -3.61 -5.66 7.53
N ALA A 17 -3.13 -6.78 6.96
CA ALA A 17 -3.35 -8.14 7.46
C ALA A 17 -2.55 -8.52 8.73
N ASN A 18 -2.16 -7.54 9.56
CA ASN A 18 -1.42 -7.73 10.80
C ASN A 18 -2.10 -7.05 12.01
N GLY A 19 -3.36 -6.66 11.90
CA GLY A 19 -4.12 -6.09 13.00
C GLY A 19 -5.61 -6.08 12.72
N SER A 20 -6.40 -6.42 13.75
CA SER A 20 -7.85 -6.51 13.67
C SER A 20 -8.51 -5.20 13.24
N ILE A 21 -9.71 -5.32 12.65
CA ILE A 21 -10.57 -4.18 12.35
C ILE A 21 -10.94 -3.43 13.63
N HIS A 22 -11.04 -2.11 13.53
CA HIS A 22 -11.35 -1.22 14.65
C HIS A 22 -12.22 -0.05 14.15
N LEU A 23 -12.73 0.77 15.07
CA LEU A 23 -13.71 1.83 14.74
C LEU A 23 -13.21 2.85 13.69
N GLY A 24 -11.89 3.11 13.63
CA GLY A 24 -11.30 3.92 12.56
C GLY A 24 -11.57 3.35 11.15
N HIS A 25 -11.37 2.04 10.95
CA HIS A 25 -11.75 1.36 9.70
C HIS A 25 -13.26 1.48 9.46
N MET A 26 -14.08 1.21 10.48
CA MET A 26 -15.52 1.24 10.32
C MET A 26 -16.06 2.60 9.85
N LEU A 27 -15.42 3.71 10.24
CA LEU A 27 -15.79 5.04 9.74
C LEU A 27 -15.71 5.11 8.20
N GLU A 28 -14.60 4.67 7.62
CA GLU A 28 -14.38 4.70 6.18
C GLU A 28 -15.33 3.74 5.45
N HIS A 29 -15.40 2.50 5.93
CA HIS A 29 -16.16 1.44 5.25
C HIS A 29 -17.68 1.67 5.34
N ILE A 30 -18.21 2.18 6.45
CA ILE A 30 -19.62 2.56 6.56
C ILE A 30 -19.93 3.78 5.67
N GLN A 31 -19.04 4.76 5.60
CA GLN A 31 -19.23 5.93 4.74
C GLN A 31 -19.35 5.51 3.26
N ALA A 32 -18.43 4.67 2.80
CA ALA A 32 -18.44 4.13 1.44
C ALA A 32 -19.71 3.28 1.19
N ASP A 33 -20.08 2.40 2.12
CA ASP A 33 -21.25 1.52 2.00
C ASP A 33 -22.56 2.30 1.88
N VAL A 34 -22.75 3.35 2.70
CA VAL A 34 -23.94 4.22 2.60
C VAL A 34 -24.01 4.88 1.22
N TRP A 35 -22.89 5.37 0.70
CA TRP A 35 -22.83 5.97 -0.63
C TRP A 35 -23.12 4.95 -1.73
N VAL A 36 -22.51 3.77 -1.67
CA VAL A 36 -22.72 2.65 -2.60
C VAL A 36 -24.18 2.22 -2.64
N ARG A 37 -24.80 2.00 -1.46
CA ARG A 37 -26.22 1.62 -1.37
C ARG A 37 -27.12 2.67 -1.99
N TYR A 38 -26.85 3.95 -1.73
CA TYR A 38 -27.56 5.03 -2.38
C TYR A 38 -27.43 4.97 -3.90
N GLN A 39 -26.23 4.84 -4.46
CA GLN A 39 -26.03 4.75 -5.92
C GLN A 39 -26.74 3.55 -6.53
N ARG A 40 -26.71 2.38 -5.87
CA ARG A 40 -27.46 1.20 -6.29
C ARG A 40 -28.97 1.47 -6.29
N MET A 41 -29.51 2.14 -5.26
CA MET A 41 -30.94 2.54 -5.22
C MET A 41 -31.32 3.53 -6.33
N ARG A 42 -30.37 4.30 -6.85
CA ARG A 42 -30.57 5.18 -8.02
C ARG A 42 -30.52 4.44 -9.36
N GLY A 43 -30.30 3.13 -9.35
CA GLY A 43 -30.29 2.28 -10.54
C GLY A 43 -28.97 2.29 -11.31
N HIS A 44 -27.86 2.63 -10.65
CA HIS A 44 -26.52 2.55 -11.25
C HIS A 44 -25.92 1.16 -11.10
N GLU A 45 -25.05 0.79 -12.03
CA GLU A 45 -24.18 -0.38 -11.90
C GLU A 45 -23.01 0.02 -10.98
N VAL A 46 -22.95 -0.59 -9.79
CA VAL A 46 -21.93 -0.27 -8.80
C VAL A 46 -21.20 -1.54 -8.42
N ASN A 47 -19.88 -1.54 -8.61
CA ASN A 47 -18.97 -2.56 -8.12
C ASN A 47 -18.20 -2.00 -6.91
N PHE A 48 -18.51 -2.50 -5.72
CA PHE A 48 -17.86 -2.11 -4.47
C PHE A 48 -16.78 -3.13 -4.10
N ILE A 49 -15.52 -2.71 -4.17
CA ILE A 49 -14.35 -3.58 -4.17
C ILE A 49 -13.45 -3.28 -2.98
N CYS A 50 -13.01 -4.31 -2.29
CA CYS A 50 -11.97 -4.22 -1.26
C CYS A 50 -11.07 -5.47 -1.30
N ALA A 51 -10.04 -5.48 -0.47
CA ALA A 51 -9.12 -6.59 -0.24
C ALA A 51 -8.29 -6.34 1.02
N ASP A 52 -7.65 -7.37 1.55
CA ASP A 52 -6.58 -7.18 2.54
C ASP A 52 -5.25 -6.81 1.88
N ASP A 53 -4.54 -5.85 2.50
CA ASP A 53 -3.13 -5.59 2.25
C ASP A 53 -2.26 -6.57 3.06
N ALA A 54 -1.61 -7.49 2.35
CA ALA A 54 -1.10 -8.73 2.88
C ALA A 54 0.42 -8.87 2.75
N HIS A 55 1.12 -7.89 2.18
CA HIS A 55 2.57 -7.97 2.00
C HIS A 55 3.36 -7.16 3.03
N GLY A 56 4.66 -7.45 3.13
CA GLY A 56 5.60 -6.64 3.88
C GLY A 56 6.38 -7.36 4.96
N THR A 57 7.51 -6.77 5.32
CA THR A 57 8.35 -7.18 6.45
C THR A 57 7.58 -7.32 7.79
N PRO A 58 6.62 -6.44 8.15
CA PRO A 58 5.81 -6.63 9.37
C PRO A 58 5.11 -7.99 9.42
N ILE A 59 4.45 -8.37 8.32
CA ILE A 59 3.66 -9.61 8.21
C ILE A 59 4.59 -10.82 8.26
N MET A 60 5.69 -10.77 7.48
CA MET A 60 6.70 -11.83 7.46
C MET A 60 7.25 -12.10 8.87
N LEU A 61 7.63 -11.06 9.61
CA LEU A 61 8.21 -11.23 10.95
C LEU A 61 7.17 -11.66 11.98
N LYS A 62 5.93 -11.19 11.89
CA LYS A 62 4.86 -11.66 12.78
C LYS A 62 4.57 -13.15 12.58
N ALA A 63 4.48 -13.62 11.33
CA ALA A 63 4.27 -15.03 11.03
C ALA A 63 5.42 -15.90 11.58
N GLN A 64 6.67 -15.43 11.44
CA GLN A 64 7.84 -16.08 12.05
C GLN A 64 7.75 -16.14 13.58
N GLN A 65 7.29 -15.07 14.24
CA GLN A 65 7.10 -15.05 15.70
C GLN A 65 6.00 -16.02 16.16
N LEU A 66 4.95 -16.20 15.36
CA LEU A 66 3.86 -17.13 15.63
C LEU A 66 4.21 -18.59 15.27
N GLY A 67 5.31 -18.81 14.54
CA GLY A 67 5.72 -20.15 14.09
C GLY A 67 4.82 -20.74 13.00
N ILE A 68 4.12 -19.89 12.23
CA ILE A 68 3.24 -20.28 11.12
C ILE A 68 3.71 -19.62 9.81
N THR A 69 3.19 -20.06 8.66
CA THR A 69 3.52 -19.41 7.38
C THR A 69 2.79 -18.07 7.26
N PRO A 70 3.36 -17.09 6.53
CA PRO A 70 2.67 -15.83 6.23
C PRO A 70 1.29 -16.06 5.59
N GLU A 71 1.18 -17.01 4.66
CA GLU A 71 -0.06 -17.35 3.96
C GLU A 71 -1.15 -17.85 4.91
N GLN A 72 -0.78 -18.67 5.91
CA GLN A 72 -1.72 -19.09 6.95
C GLN A 72 -2.19 -17.89 7.77
N MET A 73 -1.25 -17.04 8.22
CA MET A 73 -1.57 -15.88 9.06
C MET A 73 -2.49 -14.88 8.36
N ILE A 74 -2.21 -14.52 7.10
CA ILE A 74 -3.06 -13.59 6.34
C ILE A 74 -4.42 -14.21 6.02
N GLY A 75 -4.49 -15.53 5.84
CA GLY A 75 -5.75 -16.24 5.61
C GLY A 75 -6.65 -16.20 6.84
N GLU A 76 -6.07 -16.41 8.03
CA GLU A 76 -6.79 -16.28 9.31
C GLU A 76 -7.30 -14.86 9.53
N MET A 77 -6.44 -13.85 9.33
CA MET A 77 -6.82 -12.43 9.48
C MET A 77 -7.87 -11.99 8.46
N SER A 78 -7.76 -12.44 7.21
CA SER A 78 -8.73 -12.12 6.16
C SER A 78 -10.13 -12.65 6.49
N GLN A 79 -10.23 -13.83 7.13
CA GLN A 79 -11.50 -14.36 7.60
C GLN A 79 -12.07 -13.57 8.79
N GLU A 80 -11.21 -13.12 9.71
CA GLU A 80 -11.58 -12.22 10.81
C GLU A 80 -12.15 -10.89 10.28
N HIS A 81 -11.41 -10.22 9.40
CA HIS A 81 -11.81 -8.95 8.78
C HIS A 81 -13.16 -9.06 8.06
N GLN A 82 -13.33 -10.08 7.22
CA GLN A 82 -14.58 -10.29 6.48
C GLN A 82 -15.75 -10.60 7.41
N THR A 83 -15.51 -11.32 8.52
CA THR A 83 -16.54 -11.58 9.54
C THR A 83 -17.02 -10.29 10.18
N ASP A 84 -16.08 -9.41 10.57
CA ASP A 84 -16.41 -8.12 11.18
C ASP A 84 -17.15 -7.21 10.21
N PHE A 85 -16.66 -7.04 8.98
CA PHE A 85 -17.33 -6.23 7.97
C PHE A 85 -18.73 -6.76 7.61
N ALA A 86 -18.90 -8.08 7.54
CA ALA A 86 -20.20 -8.70 7.33
C ALA A 86 -21.16 -8.42 8.50
N GLY A 87 -20.65 -8.41 9.73
CA GLY A 87 -21.39 -8.04 10.95
C GLY A 87 -21.94 -6.61 10.94
N PHE A 88 -21.24 -5.69 10.27
CA PHE A 88 -21.69 -4.31 10.00
C PHE A 88 -22.42 -4.14 8.67
N ASN A 89 -22.69 -5.24 7.97
CA ASN A 89 -23.38 -5.27 6.69
C ASN A 89 -22.70 -4.47 5.58
N ILE A 90 -21.37 -4.37 5.58
CA ILE A 90 -20.65 -3.74 4.46
C ILE A 90 -20.84 -4.61 3.21
N SER A 91 -21.34 -4.00 2.13
CA SER A 91 -21.91 -4.72 0.98
C SER A 91 -20.98 -4.77 -0.23
N TYR A 92 -19.76 -5.28 -0.03
CA TYR A 92 -18.81 -5.49 -1.12
C TYR A 92 -19.38 -6.45 -2.17
N ASP A 93 -19.10 -6.16 -3.43
CA ASP A 93 -19.24 -7.11 -4.54
C ASP A 93 -18.07 -8.09 -4.59
N ASN A 94 -16.88 -7.65 -4.13
CA ASN A 94 -15.72 -8.51 -3.94
C ASN A 94 -14.84 -8.05 -2.79
N TYR A 95 -14.41 -9.00 -1.96
CA TYR A 95 -13.32 -8.84 -1.00
C TYR A 95 -12.24 -9.86 -1.37
N HIS A 96 -11.01 -9.39 -1.65
CA HIS A 96 -9.92 -10.22 -2.15
C HIS A 96 -8.64 -10.06 -1.32
N SER A 97 -7.48 -10.33 -1.89
CA SER A 97 -6.17 -10.08 -1.27
C SER A 97 -5.19 -9.49 -2.27
N THR A 98 -4.30 -8.62 -1.79
CA THR A 98 -3.09 -8.19 -2.52
C THR A 98 -2.14 -9.36 -2.76
N HIS A 99 -2.15 -10.40 -1.91
CA HIS A 99 -1.41 -11.65 -2.14
C HIS A 99 -2.22 -12.61 -3.03
N SER A 100 -2.39 -12.23 -4.28
CA SER A 100 -3.17 -12.98 -5.28
C SER A 100 -2.48 -13.02 -6.64
N GLU A 101 -2.84 -14.00 -7.46
CA GLU A 101 -2.26 -14.14 -8.80
C GLU A 101 -2.67 -13.00 -9.73
N GLU A 102 -3.90 -12.50 -9.61
CA GLU A 102 -4.36 -11.33 -10.37
C GLU A 102 -3.50 -10.09 -10.05
N ASN A 103 -3.22 -9.85 -8.77
CA ASN A 103 -2.40 -8.72 -8.36
C ASN A 103 -0.93 -8.88 -8.75
N ARG A 104 -0.40 -10.11 -8.68
CA ARG A 104 0.97 -10.43 -9.16
C ARG A 104 1.13 -10.03 -10.62
N GLN A 105 0.27 -10.56 -11.49
CA GLN A 105 0.33 -10.32 -12.93
C GLN A 105 0.18 -8.84 -13.28
N LEU A 106 -0.73 -8.13 -12.60
CA LEU A 106 -0.93 -6.70 -12.81
C LEU A 106 0.24 -5.85 -12.31
N SER A 107 0.84 -6.22 -11.17
CA SER A 107 2.03 -5.55 -10.63
C SER A 107 3.22 -5.70 -11.55
N GLU A 108 3.47 -6.91 -12.05
CA GLU A 108 4.51 -7.19 -13.04
C GLU A 108 4.25 -6.44 -14.36
N LEU A 109 3.00 -6.40 -14.83
CA LEU A 109 2.61 -5.67 -16.04
C LEU A 109 2.85 -4.16 -15.91
N ILE A 110 2.39 -3.55 -14.82
CA ILE A 110 2.52 -2.11 -14.57
C ILE A 110 4.00 -1.75 -14.42
N TYR A 111 4.76 -2.49 -13.62
CA TYR A 111 6.20 -2.28 -13.49
C TYR A 111 6.92 -2.37 -14.83
N THR A 112 6.62 -3.39 -15.64
CA THR A 112 7.24 -3.56 -16.96
C THR A 112 6.95 -2.37 -17.87
N ARG A 113 5.69 -1.92 -17.93
CA ARG A 113 5.30 -0.73 -18.70
C ARG A 113 5.98 0.55 -18.20
N LEU A 114 6.08 0.74 -16.89
CA LEU A 114 6.79 1.90 -16.32
C LEU A 114 8.28 1.87 -16.66
N LYS A 115 8.89 0.68 -16.62
CA LYS A 115 10.31 0.47 -16.96
C LYS A 115 10.58 0.73 -18.44
N GLU A 116 9.77 0.17 -19.34
CA GLU A 116 9.86 0.38 -20.79
C GLU A 116 9.69 1.86 -21.18
N ASN A 117 8.83 2.59 -20.47
CA ASN A 117 8.63 4.02 -20.68
C ASN A 117 9.67 4.91 -19.96
N GLY A 118 10.69 4.32 -19.32
CA GLY A 118 11.80 5.05 -18.71
C GLY A 118 11.51 5.68 -17.34
N PHE A 119 10.41 5.30 -16.67
CA PHE A 119 10.02 5.83 -15.36
C PHE A 119 10.58 5.05 -14.17
N ILE A 120 11.36 3.99 -14.40
CA ILE A 120 12.07 3.25 -13.35
C ILE A 120 13.55 3.58 -13.40
N LYS A 121 14.09 4.08 -12.28
CA LYS A 121 15.51 4.40 -12.11
C LYS A 121 16.16 3.43 -11.12
N ASN A 122 17.42 3.09 -11.36
CA ASN A 122 18.20 2.30 -10.41
C ASN A 122 19.12 3.22 -9.61
N ARG A 123 19.20 3.00 -8.30
CA ARG A 123 20.14 3.73 -7.43
C ARG A 123 20.57 2.84 -6.28
N THR A 124 21.87 2.83 -6.00
CA THR A 124 22.40 2.21 -4.78
C THR A 124 22.12 3.09 -3.58
N ILE A 125 21.53 2.51 -2.54
CA ILE A 125 21.35 3.15 -1.24
C ILE A 125 22.09 2.35 -0.16
N SER A 126 22.47 3.03 0.92
CA SER A 126 23.08 2.40 2.09
C SER A 126 22.04 2.32 3.20
N GLN A 127 21.77 1.12 3.70
CA GLN A 127 20.76 0.87 4.74
C GLN A 127 21.35 -0.01 5.84
N LEU A 128 20.78 0.08 7.05
CA LEU A 128 21.12 -0.80 8.16
C LEU A 128 20.74 -2.25 7.85
N TYR A 129 21.69 -3.15 8.05
CA TYR A 129 21.61 -4.58 7.78
C TYR A 129 21.94 -5.38 9.03
N ASP A 130 21.12 -6.37 9.33
CA ASP A 130 21.36 -7.34 10.39
C ASP A 130 22.20 -8.51 9.82
N PRO A 131 23.49 -8.63 10.20
CA PRO A 131 24.36 -9.68 9.67
C PRO A 131 24.07 -11.07 10.24
N GLU A 132 23.40 -11.16 11.39
CA GLU A 132 23.07 -12.45 12.02
C GLU A 132 21.77 -13.03 11.43
N LYS A 133 20.75 -12.18 11.27
CA LYS A 133 19.50 -12.58 10.62
C LYS A 133 19.62 -12.63 9.10
N GLY A 134 20.57 -11.90 8.53
CA GLY A 134 20.82 -11.83 7.10
C GLY A 134 19.80 -11.00 6.33
N MET A 135 19.30 -9.89 6.91
CA MET A 135 18.26 -9.05 6.29
C MET A 135 18.49 -7.55 6.51
N PHE A 136 18.03 -6.73 5.56
CA PHE A 136 17.93 -5.29 5.77
C PHE A 136 16.85 -4.95 6.79
N LEU A 137 17.10 -3.92 7.60
CA LEU A 137 16.19 -3.49 8.66
C LEU A 137 15.45 -2.22 8.20
N PRO A 138 14.12 -2.30 8.01
CA PRO A 138 13.29 -1.09 8.01
C PRO A 138 13.49 -0.32 9.31
N ASP A 139 13.33 1.00 9.26
CA ASP A 139 13.64 1.91 10.37
C ASP A 139 13.10 1.42 11.71
N ARG A 140 11.81 1.06 11.80
CA ARG A 140 11.16 0.57 13.02
C ARG A 140 11.72 -0.75 13.59
N PHE A 141 12.52 -1.49 12.82
CA PHE A 141 13.24 -2.69 13.28
C PHE A 141 14.67 -2.43 13.71
N VAL A 142 15.07 -1.15 13.77
CA VAL A 142 16.27 -0.69 14.44
C VAL A 142 15.84 -0.06 15.75
N LYS A 143 16.45 -0.48 16.85
CA LYS A 143 16.31 0.19 18.14
C LYS A 143 17.65 0.58 18.70
N GLY A 144 17.68 1.58 19.58
CA GLY A 144 18.91 2.03 20.21
C GLY A 144 18.67 3.13 21.22
N THR A 145 19.73 3.86 21.55
CA THR A 145 19.67 4.99 22.47
C THR A 145 19.52 6.31 21.71
N CYS A 146 18.62 7.18 22.17
CA CYS A 146 18.37 8.48 21.56
C CYS A 146 19.66 9.32 21.44
N PRO A 147 20.03 9.81 20.25
CA PRO A 147 21.21 10.66 20.09
C PRO A 147 21.08 12.01 20.81
N LYS A 148 19.86 12.47 21.11
CA LYS A 148 19.61 13.74 21.79
C LYS A 148 19.58 13.57 23.31
N CYS A 149 18.52 12.99 23.87
CA CYS A 149 18.30 12.91 25.32
C CYS A 149 18.92 11.67 26.01
N LYS A 150 19.53 10.75 25.25
CA LYS A 150 20.15 9.51 25.77
C LYS A 150 19.16 8.53 26.42
N ALA A 151 17.86 8.67 26.17
CA ALA A 151 16.89 7.65 26.54
C ALA A 151 17.19 6.33 25.81
N PRO A 152 17.28 5.18 26.51
CA PRO A 152 17.47 3.87 25.89
C PRO A 152 16.18 3.38 25.21
N ASP A 153 16.27 2.27 24.47
CA ASP A 153 15.14 1.54 23.87
C ASP A 153 14.19 2.40 22.99
N GLN A 154 14.76 3.29 22.19
CA GLN A 154 14.03 4.04 21.16
C GLN A 154 14.03 3.29 19.83
N TYR A 155 12.94 3.40 19.06
CA TYR A 155 12.73 2.64 17.83
C TYR A 155 12.68 3.56 16.61
N GLY A 156 13.38 3.19 15.55
CA GLY A 156 13.34 3.89 14.26
C GLY A 156 13.89 5.31 14.31
N ASP A 157 13.10 6.24 13.79
CA ASP A 157 13.51 7.59 13.40
C ASP A 157 13.10 8.66 14.41
N ASN A 158 12.59 8.27 15.57
CA ASN A 158 12.10 9.20 16.58
C ASN A 158 12.37 8.73 18.01
N CYS A 159 12.23 9.65 18.96
CA CYS A 159 12.33 9.41 20.38
C CYS A 159 11.00 9.71 21.09
N GLU A 160 10.39 8.70 21.69
CA GLU A 160 9.14 8.81 22.45
C GLU A 160 9.31 9.58 23.79
N VAL A 161 10.54 9.76 24.26
CA VAL A 161 10.82 10.49 25.52
C VAL A 161 10.97 11.99 25.30
N CYS A 162 11.71 12.42 24.28
CA CYS A 162 12.00 13.85 24.05
C CYS A 162 11.39 14.43 22.78
N GLY A 163 10.72 13.62 21.96
CA GLY A 163 10.07 14.03 20.71
C GLY A 163 11.04 14.36 19.57
N ALA A 164 12.34 14.09 19.72
CA ALA A 164 13.31 14.31 18.65
C ALA A 164 13.10 13.33 17.49
N THR A 165 13.32 13.81 16.26
CA THR A 165 13.41 12.98 15.04
C THR A 165 14.85 12.95 14.51
N TYR A 166 15.25 11.83 13.91
CA TYR A 166 16.60 11.55 13.42
C TYR A 166 16.59 10.33 12.49
N SER A 167 17.65 10.11 11.71
CA SER A 167 17.79 8.84 10.98
C SER A 167 18.08 7.69 11.95
N PRO A 168 17.60 6.45 11.71
CA PRO A 168 17.97 5.29 12.54
C PRO A 168 19.48 5.02 12.59
N THR A 169 20.26 5.51 11.61
CA THR A 169 21.72 5.44 11.63
C THR A 169 22.35 6.32 12.70
N GLU A 170 21.61 7.29 13.25
CA GLU A 170 22.07 8.16 14.33
C GLU A 170 21.83 7.57 15.73
N LEU A 171 21.10 6.45 15.83
CA LEU A 171 20.88 5.77 17.11
C LEU A 171 22.23 5.33 17.70
N ILE A 172 22.42 5.63 18.99
CA ILE A 172 23.61 5.19 19.74
C ILE A 172 23.42 3.72 20.12
N GLU A 173 24.47 2.90 19.92
CA GLU A 173 24.45 1.45 20.16
C GLU A 173 23.23 0.77 19.50
N PRO A 174 23.06 0.90 18.17
CA PRO A 174 21.89 0.35 17.51
C PRO A 174 21.88 -1.17 17.63
N LYS A 175 20.69 -1.73 17.75
CA LYS A 175 20.41 -3.17 17.81
C LYS A 175 19.27 -3.48 16.87
N SER A 176 19.38 -4.62 16.19
CA SER A 176 18.27 -5.22 15.47
C SER A 176 17.17 -5.59 16.45
N VAL A 177 15.95 -5.19 16.16
CA VAL A 177 14.76 -5.63 16.91
C VAL A 177 14.49 -7.12 16.68
N VAL A 178 15.02 -7.69 15.58
CA VAL A 178 14.77 -9.08 15.19
C VAL A 178 15.71 -10.06 15.90
N SER A 179 17.01 -9.79 15.91
CA SER A 179 18.03 -10.68 16.48
C SER A 179 18.71 -10.15 17.74
N GLY A 180 18.69 -8.83 17.96
CA GLY A 180 19.53 -8.17 18.96
C GLY A 180 20.95 -7.86 18.50
N ALA A 181 21.37 -8.31 17.31
CA ALA A 181 22.69 -8.02 16.74
C ALA A 181 22.87 -6.52 16.46
N THR A 182 24.11 -6.02 16.52
CA THR A 182 24.42 -4.65 16.08
C THR A 182 24.34 -4.59 14.55
N PRO A 183 23.46 -3.76 13.96
CA PRO A 183 23.36 -3.64 12.52
C PRO A 183 24.54 -2.87 11.95
N VAL A 184 24.85 -3.13 10.68
CA VAL A 184 25.92 -2.47 9.92
C VAL A 184 25.34 -1.83 8.67
N MET A 185 25.97 -0.75 8.18
CA MET A 185 25.60 -0.18 6.89
C MET A 185 25.98 -1.15 5.77
N ARG A 186 25.04 -1.40 4.86
CA ARG A 186 25.26 -2.20 3.66
C ARG A 186 24.59 -1.55 2.47
N ASP A 187 25.29 -1.58 1.35
CA ASP A 187 24.79 -1.03 0.11
C ASP A 187 23.90 -2.04 -0.61
N SER A 188 22.82 -1.53 -1.21
CA SER A 188 21.89 -2.30 -2.02
C SER A 188 21.38 -1.47 -3.20
N GLU A 189 21.28 -2.07 -4.38
CA GLU A 189 20.61 -1.45 -5.53
C GLU A 189 19.10 -1.50 -5.34
N HIS A 190 18.45 -0.34 -5.48
CA HIS A 190 16.99 -0.19 -5.38
C HIS A 190 16.42 0.41 -6.66
N PHE A 191 15.16 0.08 -6.93
CA PHE A 191 14.37 0.60 -8.04
C PHE A 191 13.48 1.74 -7.54
N PHE A 192 13.50 2.86 -8.26
CA PHE A 192 12.76 4.06 -7.93
C PHE A 192 11.78 4.42 -9.04
N PHE A 193 10.53 4.70 -8.68
CA PHE A 193 9.55 5.30 -9.56
C PHE A 193 9.81 6.81 -9.68
N ASP A 194 9.88 7.29 -10.92
CA ASP A 194 10.16 8.67 -11.27
C ASP A 194 8.91 9.57 -11.19
N LEU A 195 8.32 9.61 -9.98
CA LEU A 195 7.17 10.47 -9.65
C LEU A 195 7.33 11.94 -10.10
N PRO A 196 8.52 12.58 -10.01
CA PRO A 196 8.70 13.96 -10.47
C PRO A 196 8.32 14.19 -11.94
N SER A 197 8.48 13.18 -12.81
CA SER A 197 8.10 13.25 -14.22
C SER A 197 6.59 13.42 -14.44
N PHE A 198 5.76 13.17 -13.41
CA PHE A 198 4.30 13.32 -13.46
C PHE A 198 3.80 14.61 -12.79
N SER A 199 4.71 15.47 -12.31
CA SER A 199 4.38 16.67 -11.52
C SER A 199 3.37 17.59 -12.22
N GLU A 200 3.57 17.91 -13.51
CA GLU A 200 2.67 18.81 -14.24
C GLU A 200 1.26 18.24 -14.38
N MET A 201 1.16 16.94 -14.68
CA MET A 201 -0.11 16.23 -14.80
C MET A 201 -0.87 16.23 -13.47
N LEU A 202 -0.16 15.90 -12.37
CA LEU A 202 -0.75 15.89 -11.03
C LEU A 202 -1.19 17.28 -10.59
N GLN A 203 -0.39 18.32 -10.82
CA GLN A 203 -0.77 19.70 -10.54
C GLN A 203 -1.99 20.16 -11.35
N ALA A 204 -2.09 19.75 -12.62
CA ALA A 204 -3.26 20.04 -13.44
C ALA A 204 -4.52 19.38 -12.87
N TRP A 205 -4.42 18.12 -12.42
CA TRP A 205 -5.53 17.43 -11.75
C TRP A 205 -5.92 18.10 -10.43
N THR A 206 -4.94 18.50 -9.60
CA THR A 206 -5.19 19.24 -8.34
C THR A 206 -5.96 20.54 -8.58
N ARG A 207 -5.70 21.23 -9.69
CA ARG A 207 -6.38 22.49 -10.06
C ARG A 207 -7.70 22.29 -10.81
N SER A 208 -8.14 21.06 -11.07
CA SER A 208 -9.36 20.78 -11.84
C SER A 208 -10.67 21.09 -11.11
N GLY A 209 -10.62 21.19 -9.77
CA GLY A 209 -11.81 21.33 -8.91
C GLY A 209 -12.52 20.01 -8.58
N ALA A 210 -11.98 18.86 -8.98
CA ALA A 210 -12.56 17.55 -8.67
C ALA A 210 -12.29 17.07 -7.23
N LEU A 211 -11.11 17.40 -6.69
CA LEU A 211 -10.71 17.02 -5.34
C LEU A 211 -11.39 17.89 -4.28
N GLN A 212 -11.50 17.36 -3.06
CA GLN A 212 -11.87 18.16 -1.88
C GLN A 212 -10.85 19.29 -1.69
N GLU A 213 -11.32 20.49 -1.35
CA GLU A 213 -10.48 21.68 -1.19
C GLU A 213 -9.31 21.45 -0.21
N GLN A 214 -9.57 20.78 0.91
CA GLN A 214 -8.52 20.49 1.90
C GLN A 214 -7.42 19.56 1.34
N VAL A 215 -7.78 18.60 0.49
CA VAL A 215 -6.83 17.70 -0.19
C VAL A 215 -6.02 18.50 -1.20
N ALA A 216 -6.67 19.32 -2.02
CA ALA A 216 -5.99 20.14 -3.02
C ALA A 216 -4.99 21.12 -2.37
N ASN A 217 -5.36 21.73 -1.24
CA ASN A 217 -4.47 22.60 -0.46
C ASN A 217 -3.27 21.83 0.08
N LYS A 218 -3.48 20.62 0.62
CA LYS A 218 -2.40 19.78 1.13
C LYS A 218 -1.43 19.32 0.03
N MET A 219 -1.96 19.06 -1.17
CA MET A 219 -1.12 18.73 -2.34
C MET A 219 -0.21 19.89 -2.75
N GLN A 220 -0.63 21.16 -2.60
CA GLN A 220 0.25 22.29 -2.87
C GLN A 220 1.49 22.28 -1.96
N GLU A 221 1.32 21.99 -0.67
CA GLU A 221 2.46 21.85 0.26
C GLU A 221 3.46 20.77 -0.21
N TRP A 222 2.96 19.66 -0.77
CA TRP A 222 3.80 18.58 -1.29
C TRP A 222 4.51 18.96 -2.59
N PHE A 223 3.86 19.71 -3.49
CA PHE A 223 4.52 20.25 -4.68
C PHE A 223 5.59 21.28 -4.31
N GLU A 224 5.32 22.15 -3.33
CA GLU A 224 6.28 23.13 -2.81
C GLU A 224 7.49 22.46 -2.15
N SER A 225 7.27 21.35 -1.44
CA SER A 225 8.35 20.54 -0.85
C SER A 225 9.21 19.82 -1.91
N GLY A 226 8.66 19.67 -3.14
CA GLY A 226 9.29 18.98 -4.25
C GLY A 226 9.02 17.49 -4.22
N LEU A 227 8.36 16.97 -5.26
CA LEU A 227 8.18 15.53 -5.42
C LEU A 227 9.53 14.85 -5.55
N GLN A 228 9.67 13.70 -4.88
CA GLN A 228 10.88 12.89 -4.90
C GLN A 228 10.63 11.58 -5.63
N GLN A 229 11.71 11.00 -6.15
CA GLN A 229 11.68 9.62 -6.62
C GLN A 229 11.35 8.68 -5.46
N TRP A 230 10.50 7.71 -5.74
CA TRP A 230 9.91 6.87 -4.70
C TRP A 230 10.46 5.44 -4.78
N ASP A 231 11.00 4.92 -3.68
CA ASP A 231 11.61 3.58 -3.64
C ASP A 231 10.54 2.49 -3.63
N ILE A 232 10.47 1.73 -4.73
CA ILE A 232 9.46 0.71 -4.98
C ILE A 232 9.97 -0.71 -4.74
N SER A 233 11.17 -0.87 -4.17
CA SER A 233 11.80 -2.19 -4.05
C SER A 233 12.29 -2.50 -2.65
N ARG A 234 12.28 -3.78 -2.28
CA ARG A 234 12.82 -4.31 -1.02
C ARG A 234 13.65 -5.54 -1.28
N ASP A 235 14.71 -5.72 -0.52
CA ASP A 235 15.56 -6.90 -0.58
C ASP A 235 14.91 -8.12 0.11
N ALA A 236 15.26 -9.31 -0.38
CA ALA A 236 15.05 -10.56 0.33
C ALA A 236 15.77 -10.55 1.70
N PRO A 237 15.24 -11.25 2.72
CA PRO A 237 13.95 -11.95 2.75
C PRO A 237 12.77 -10.97 2.85
N TYR A 238 11.71 -11.23 2.07
CA TYR A 238 10.50 -10.42 2.05
C TYR A 238 9.28 -11.30 1.73
N PHE A 239 8.11 -10.94 2.26
CA PHE A 239 6.84 -11.55 1.88
C PHE A 239 6.13 -10.61 0.90
N GLY A 240 6.14 -10.98 -0.38
CA GLY A 240 5.67 -10.13 -1.47
C GLY A 240 5.94 -10.76 -2.84
N PHE A 241 5.75 -9.97 -3.89
CA PHE A 241 6.05 -10.36 -5.25
C PHE A 241 7.50 -10.04 -5.63
N GLU A 242 8.21 -11.02 -6.17
CA GLU A 242 9.56 -10.83 -6.69
C GLU A 242 9.51 -10.01 -7.99
N ILE A 243 10.46 -9.09 -8.16
CA ILE A 243 10.51 -8.20 -9.31
C ILE A 243 11.05 -8.97 -10.53
N PRO A 244 10.36 -8.96 -11.67
CA PRO A 244 10.82 -9.65 -12.88
C PRO A 244 12.24 -9.24 -13.28
N ASN A 245 13.09 -10.23 -13.54
CA ASN A 245 14.49 -10.05 -13.93
C ASN A 245 15.38 -9.35 -12.86
N ALA A 246 14.96 -9.35 -11.59
CA ALA A 246 15.76 -8.82 -10.48
C ALA A 246 15.75 -9.80 -9.29
N PRO A 247 16.56 -10.90 -9.35
CA PRO A 247 16.55 -11.93 -8.32
C PRO A 247 16.82 -11.37 -6.92
N GLY A 248 16.01 -11.80 -5.95
CA GLY A 248 16.12 -11.35 -4.56
C GLY A 248 15.61 -9.93 -4.30
N LYS A 249 14.96 -9.29 -5.28
CA LYS A 249 14.29 -8.00 -5.14
C LYS A 249 12.79 -8.20 -5.21
N TYR A 250 12.06 -7.56 -4.30
CA TYR A 250 10.61 -7.64 -4.18
C TYR A 250 10.00 -6.26 -4.35
N PHE A 251 8.77 -6.20 -4.86
CA PHE A 251 8.00 -4.97 -4.83
C PHE A 251 7.76 -4.54 -3.39
N TYR A 252 7.96 -3.25 -3.13
CA TYR A 252 7.52 -2.64 -1.87
C TYR A 252 6.00 -2.65 -1.83
N VAL A 253 5.42 -2.94 -0.65
CA VAL A 253 3.98 -3.15 -0.48
C VAL A 253 3.14 -2.01 -1.02
N TRP A 254 3.59 -0.77 -0.87
CA TRP A 254 2.86 0.40 -1.38
C TRP A 254 2.80 0.50 -2.91
N LEU A 255 3.59 -0.27 -3.66
CA LEU A 255 3.45 -0.39 -5.11
C LEU A 255 2.33 -1.38 -5.45
N ASP A 256 2.33 -2.57 -4.83
CA ASP A 256 1.37 -3.63 -5.15
C ASP A 256 0.01 -3.48 -4.45
N ALA A 257 -0.06 -2.74 -3.34
CA ALA A 257 -1.28 -2.48 -2.59
C ALA A 257 -2.36 -1.75 -3.42
N PRO A 258 -2.11 -0.57 -4.04
CA PRO A 258 -3.14 0.08 -4.86
C PRO A 258 -3.48 -0.72 -6.14
N ILE A 259 -2.54 -1.53 -6.65
CA ILE A 259 -2.82 -2.45 -7.76
C ILE A 259 -3.78 -3.57 -7.31
N GLY A 260 -3.84 -3.86 -6.00
CA GLY A 260 -4.82 -4.74 -5.39
C GLY A 260 -6.28 -4.34 -5.64
N TYR A 261 -6.58 -3.06 -5.86
CA TYR A 261 -7.90 -2.62 -6.31
C TYR A 261 -8.24 -3.21 -7.69
N MET A 262 -7.28 -3.15 -8.62
CA MET A 262 -7.41 -3.74 -9.95
C MET A 262 -7.47 -5.26 -9.85
N GLY A 263 -6.60 -5.88 -9.04
CA GLY A 263 -6.58 -7.33 -8.82
C GLY A 263 -7.89 -7.87 -8.25
N SER A 264 -8.48 -7.18 -7.27
CA SER A 264 -9.77 -7.54 -6.69
C SER A 264 -10.91 -7.40 -7.71
N PHE A 265 -10.91 -6.36 -8.55
CA PHE A 265 -11.91 -6.23 -9.61
C PHE A 265 -11.73 -7.27 -10.71
N LYS A 266 -10.48 -7.56 -11.12
CA LYS A 266 -10.17 -8.62 -12.08
C LYS A 266 -10.68 -9.97 -11.58
N ASN A 267 -10.42 -10.30 -10.31
CA ASN A 267 -10.91 -11.51 -9.68
C ASN A 267 -12.45 -11.60 -9.70
N LEU A 268 -13.14 -10.48 -9.46
CA LEU A 268 -14.60 -10.44 -9.56
C LEU A 268 -15.08 -10.74 -10.99
N CYS A 269 -14.49 -10.08 -12.00
CA CYS A 269 -14.82 -10.31 -13.41
C CYS A 269 -14.59 -11.77 -13.81
N ASP A 270 -13.43 -12.32 -13.47
CA ASP A 270 -13.06 -13.71 -13.78
C ASP A 270 -14.04 -14.70 -13.14
N LYS A 271 -14.41 -14.51 -11.86
CA LYS A 271 -15.40 -15.35 -11.17
C LYS A 271 -16.81 -15.25 -11.77
N ARG A 272 -17.16 -14.11 -12.36
CA ARG A 272 -18.43 -13.89 -13.07
C ARG A 272 -18.42 -14.43 -14.50
N GLY A 273 -17.26 -14.87 -15.01
CA GLY A 273 -17.10 -15.20 -16.43
C GLY A 273 -17.22 -13.97 -17.34
N ASP A 274 -17.03 -12.77 -16.79
CA ASP A 274 -17.09 -11.50 -17.48
C ASP A 274 -15.72 -11.16 -18.06
N THR A 275 -15.61 -11.22 -19.38
CA THR A 275 -14.34 -11.01 -20.10
C THR A 275 -14.17 -9.57 -20.60
N THR A 276 -15.12 -8.69 -20.31
CA THR A 276 -15.17 -7.33 -20.88
C THR A 276 -15.04 -6.24 -19.82
N SER A 277 -15.67 -6.41 -18.64
CA SER A 277 -15.77 -5.31 -17.67
C SER A 277 -14.42 -4.83 -17.13
N PHE A 278 -13.43 -5.71 -16.95
CA PHE A 278 -12.12 -5.26 -16.48
C PHE A 278 -11.53 -4.17 -17.39
N ASP A 279 -11.57 -4.41 -18.70
CA ASP A 279 -11.08 -3.46 -19.70
C ASP A 279 -11.95 -2.20 -19.79
N GLU A 280 -13.28 -2.35 -19.72
CA GLU A 280 -14.22 -1.23 -19.76
C GLU A 280 -14.02 -0.23 -18.61
N TYR A 281 -13.60 -0.70 -17.43
CA TYR A 281 -13.37 0.16 -16.27
C TYR A 281 -11.96 0.75 -16.23
N TRP A 282 -10.92 0.00 -16.64
CA TRP A 282 -9.51 0.38 -16.41
C TRP A 282 -8.73 0.89 -17.63
N LYS A 283 -9.27 0.78 -18.86
CA LYS A 283 -8.63 1.40 -20.02
C LYS A 283 -8.76 2.93 -20.00
N LYS A 284 -7.83 3.61 -20.67
CA LYS A 284 -7.75 5.09 -20.70
C LYS A 284 -8.99 5.76 -21.30
N ASP A 285 -9.73 5.07 -22.16
CA ASP A 285 -10.96 5.51 -22.82
C ASP A 285 -12.23 5.07 -22.08
N SER A 286 -12.09 4.56 -20.85
CA SER A 286 -13.19 4.23 -19.95
C SER A 286 -14.14 5.41 -19.76
N THR A 287 -15.44 5.11 -19.81
CA THR A 287 -16.51 6.04 -19.40
C THR A 287 -17.04 5.71 -18.01
N ALA A 288 -16.46 4.74 -17.31
CA ALA A 288 -16.83 4.38 -15.95
C ALA A 288 -16.25 5.41 -14.96
N GLU A 289 -16.87 5.52 -13.79
CA GLU A 289 -16.42 6.38 -12.71
C GLU A 289 -15.68 5.55 -11.65
N LEU A 290 -14.50 6.00 -11.22
CA LEU A 290 -13.67 5.34 -10.20
C LEU A 290 -13.55 6.23 -8.97
N TYR A 291 -13.91 5.71 -7.80
CA TYR A 291 -13.86 6.43 -6.53
C TYR A 291 -13.16 5.62 -5.45
N HIS A 292 -12.24 6.26 -4.74
CA HIS A 292 -11.53 5.69 -3.60
C HIS A 292 -11.94 6.45 -2.32
N PHE A 293 -12.51 5.74 -1.36
CA PHE A 293 -12.72 6.25 0.00
C PHE A 293 -11.48 5.93 0.82
N ILE A 294 -10.82 6.97 1.32
CA ILE A 294 -9.54 6.85 2.02
C ILE A 294 -9.45 7.78 3.24
N GLY A 295 -8.70 7.37 4.24
CA GLY A 295 -8.24 8.21 5.35
C GLY A 295 -7.17 9.22 4.95
N LYS A 296 -6.96 10.23 5.80
CA LYS A 296 -6.01 11.34 5.55
C LYS A 296 -4.56 10.89 5.39
N ASP A 297 -4.17 9.85 6.10
CA ASP A 297 -2.76 9.46 6.24
C ASP A 297 -2.20 8.77 4.99
N ILE A 298 -3.07 8.41 4.04
CA ILE A 298 -2.70 7.71 2.81
C ILE A 298 -2.95 8.53 1.54
N VAL A 299 -3.35 9.80 1.67
CA VAL A 299 -3.67 10.70 0.55
C VAL A 299 -2.46 10.99 -0.35
N TYR A 300 -1.23 10.87 0.16
CA TYR A 300 -0.03 11.08 -0.64
C TYR A 300 0.19 9.97 -1.68
N PHE A 301 -0.24 8.75 -1.37
CA PHE A 301 -0.07 7.56 -2.22
C PHE A 301 -1.19 7.47 -3.26
#